data_AF-A0A926VIF9-F1
#
_entry.id   AF-A0A926VIF9-F1
#
_cell.length_a   1.000
_cell.length_b   1.000
_cell.length_c   1.000
_cell.angle_alpha   90.00
_cell.angle_beta   90.00
_cell.angle_gamma   90.00
#
_symmetry.space_group_name_H-M   'P 1'
#
loop_
_entity.id
_entity.type
_entity.pdbx_description
1 polymer ?
#
loop_
_entity_poly.entity_id
_entity_poly.type
_entity_poly.pdbx_seq_one_letter_code
_entity_poly.pdbx_strand_id
1 'polypeptide(L)'
;MGLVTPTTRSCFSIHDRSSGIPANNLETQYCSVKDFSLFLADLGKAGSQLSFVFGMPPKVIDNDIYAREDPDTSLHLELSYSYPISNKIFLISGFLVITNPEHNSDNSPVWVGSLRTSLIF
;
A
#
# COMPACT_ATOMS: atom_id res chain seq x y z
N MET A 1 -16.75 16.11 6.39
CA MET A 1 -16.14 16.52 5.09
C MET A 1 -15.00 15.56 4.81
N GLY A 2 -14.97 14.91 3.65
CA GLY A 2 -13.97 13.89 3.32
C GLY A 2 -12.82 14.42 2.47
N LEU A 3 -11.61 13.90 2.66
CA LEU A 3 -10.43 14.21 1.85
C LEU A 3 -10.07 13.00 0.99
N VAL A 4 -9.91 13.22 -0.31
CA VAL A 4 -9.43 12.22 -1.26
C VAL A 4 -8.05 12.64 -1.76
N THR A 5 -7.08 11.75 -1.65
CA THR A 5 -5.70 12.02 -2.06
C THR A 5 -5.19 10.90 -2.97
N PRO A 6 -5.11 11.12 -4.29
CA PRO A 6 -4.35 10.25 -5.17
C PRO A 6 -2.84 10.54 -5.01
N THR A 7 -2.03 9.50 -4.83
CA THR A 7 -0.58 9.60 -4.77
C THR A 7 0.03 8.76 -5.89
N THR A 8 0.80 9.40 -6.77
CA THR A 8 1.65 8.70 -7.75
C THR A 8 3.08 9.15 -7.53
N ARG A 9 3.98 8.20 -7.25
CA ARG A 9 5.41 8.46 -7.11
C ARG A 9 6.18 7.55 -8.03
N SER A 10 6.98 8.15 -8.90
CA SER A 10 8.00 7.45 -9.68
C SER A 10 9.30 7.48 -8.89
N CYS A 11 9.91 6.32 -8.68
CA CYS A 11 11.24 6.23 -8.10
C CYS A 11 12.20 5.66 -9.14
N PHE A 12 13.37 6.27 -9.23
CA PHE A 12 14.48 5.84 -10.08
C PHE A 12 15.52 5.17 -9.19
N SER A 13 15.81 3.89 -9.42
CA SER A 13 16.82 3.14 -8.69
C SER A 13 17.84 2.58 -9.67
N ILE A 14 19.11 2.93 -9.50
CA ILE A 14 20.24 2.30 -10.22
C ILE A 14 20.63 1.07 -9.41
N HIS A 15 20.31 -0.12 -9.91
CA HIS A 15 20.79 -1.37 -9.33
C HIS A 15 22.01 -1.86 -10.12
N ASP A 16 23.21 -1.58 -9.63
CA ASP A 16 24.28 -2.58 -9.40
C ASP A 16 25.63 -1.93 -9.03
N ARG A 17 26.18 -2.31 -7.88
CA ARG A 17 27.62 -2.25 -7.57
C ARG A 17 28.10 -3.45 -6.74
N SER A 18 27.30 -4.51 -6.69
CA SER A 18 27.54 -5.68 -5.83
C SER A 18 27.69 -6.99 -6.61
N SER A 19 27.37 -7.03 -7.91
CA SER A 19 27.36 -8.29 -8.67
C SER A 19 28.57 -8.52 -9.59
N GLY A 20 29.57 -7.62 -9.60
CA GLY A 20 30.79 -7.80 -10.39
C GLY A 20 30.57 -7.71 -11.91
N ILE A 21 29.41 -7.21 -12.35
CA ILE A 21 29.07 -6.99 -13.75
C ILE A 21 29.72 -5.66 -14.23
N PRO A 22 30.35 -5.62 -15.42
CA PRO A 22 30.95 -4.40 -15.96
C PRO A 22 29.93 -3.27 -16.15
N ALA A 23 30.35 -2.03 -15.86
CA ALA A 23 29.52 -0.82 -15.77
C ALA A 23 28.83 -0.37 -17.06
N ASN A 24 28.92 -1.14 -18.14
CA ASN A 24 28.20 -0.91 -19.40
C ASN A 24 26.82 -1.58 -19.44
N ASN A 25 26.45 -2.35 -18.42
CA ASN A 25 25.18 -3.08 -18.32
C ASN A 25 24.31 -2.58 -17.15
N LEU A 26 24.23 -1.26 -16.96
CA LEU A 26 23.41 -0.67 -15.90
C LEU A 26 21.92 -0.89 -16.23
N GLU A 27 21.29 -1.87 -15.58
CA GLU A 27 19.83 -2.05 -15.64
C GLU A 27 19.16 -0.86 -14.94
N THR A 28 18.52 -0.01 -15.73
CA THR A 28 17.73 1.11 -15.22
C THR A 28 16.37 0.58 -14.80
N GLN A 29 16.11 0.53 -13.49
CA GLN A 29 14.84 0.03 -12.99
C GLN A 29 13.88 1.20 -12.74
N TYR A 30 12.80 1.27 -13.53
CA TYR A 30 11.74 2.27 -13.36
C TYR A 30 10.62 1.68 -12.51
N CYS A 31 10.35 2.28 -11.35
CA CYS A 31 9.28 1.84 -10.44
C CYS A 31 8.15 2.86 -10.37
N SER A 32 6.89 2.39 -10.41
CA SER A 32 5.71 3.22 -10.21
C SER A 32 4.92 2.78 -8.99
N VAL A 33 4.67 3.71 -8.07
CA VAL A 33 3.73 3.54 -6.95
C VAL A 33 2.46 4.31 -7.27
N LYS A 34 1.31 3.64 -7.15
CA LYS A 34 -0.01 4.24 -7.36
C LYS A 34 -0.89 3.90 -6.17
N ASP A 35 -1.15 4.90 -5.34
CA ASP A 35 -2.01 4.76 -4.18
C ASP A 35 -3.17 5.75 -4.26
N PHE A 36 -4.33 5.32 -3.81
CA PHE A 36 -5.49 6.15 -3.62
C PHE A 36 -5.92 6.04 -2.16
N SER A 37 -6.07 7.18 -1.51
CA SER A 37 -6.55 7.26 -0.15
C SER A 37 -7.82 8.11 -0.06
N LEU A 38 -8.78 7.61 0.71
CA LEU A 38 -10.01 8.32 1.09
C LEU A 38 -10.08 8.39 2.62
N PHE A 39 -10.33 9.58 3.13
CA PHE A 39 -10.54 9.84 4.55
C PHE A 39 -11.89 10.51 4.75
N LEU A 40 -12.76 9.91 5.55
CA LEU A 40 -14.06 10.48 5.92
C LEU A 40 -14.08 10.76 7.41
N ALA A 41 -14.17 12.04 7.78
CA ALA A 41 -14.42 12.45 9.16
C ALA A 41 -15.92 12.44 9.49
N ASP A 42 -16.22 12.14 10.75
CA ASP A 42 -17.54 12.15 11.37
C ASP A 42 -18.57 11.20 10.71
N LEU A 43 -18.12 10.04 10.26
CA LEU A 43 -18.99 9.03 9.65
C LEU A 43 -19.76 8.25 10.73
N GLY A 44 -21.01 8.65 10.99
CA GLY A 44 -21.94 7.98 11.93
C GLY A 44 -21.87 8.49 13.37
N LYS A 45 -20.73 9.02 13.82
CA LYS A 45 -20.58 9.68 15.12
C LYS A 45 -19.56 10.80 15.05
N ALA A 46 -19.80 11.90 15.76
CA ALA A 46 -18.82 12.97 15.87
C ALA A 46 -17.52 12.45 16.50
N GLY A 47 -16.39 12.77 15.88
CA GLY A 47 -15.05 12.28 16.24
C GLY A 47 -14.70 10.90 15.68
N SER A 48 -15.59 10.28 14.90
CA SER A 48 -15.24 9.06 14.15
C SER A 48 -14.50 9.38 12.86
N GLN A 49 -13.66 8.46 12.40
CA GLN A 49 -12.94 8.62 11.15
C GLN A 49 -12.82 7.29 10.42
N LEU A 50 -13.23 7.27 9.15
CA LEU A 50 -12.95 6.17 8.23
C LEU A 50 -11.75 6.54 7.36
N SER A 51 -10.82 5.61 7.24
CA SER A 51 -9.67 5.68 6.33
C SER A 51 -9.73 4.47 5.42
N PHE A 52 -9.63 4.70 4.13
CA PHE A 52 -9.56 3.66 3.12
C PHE A 52 -8.39 3.96 2.19
N VAL A 53 -7.53 2.97 1.98
CA VAL A 53 -6.36 3.09 1.10
C VAL A 53 -6.35 1.87 0.20
N PHE A 54 -6.15 2.08 -1.10
CA PHE A 54 -5.84 0.99 -2.00
C PHE A 54 -4.69 1.42 -2.89
N GLY A 55 -3.79 0.49 -3.19
CA GLY A 55 -2.55 0.86 -3.83
C GLY A 55 -1.77 -0.31 -4.39
N MET A 56 -0.84 0.05 -5.25
CA MET A 56 0.10 -0.87 -5.88
C MET A 56 1.50 -0.56 -5.34
N PRO A 57 2.15 -1.52 -4.65
CA PRO A 57 3.56 -1.42 -4.28
C PRO A 57 4.44 -1.18 -5.54
N PRO A 58 5.62 -0.57 -5.38
CA PRO A 58 6.50 -0.25 -6.50
C PRO A 58 6.82 -1.49 -7.32
N LYS A 59 6.33 -1.52 -8.56
CA LYS A 59 6.62 -2.56 -9.55
C LYS A 59 7.56 -2.01 -10.61
N VAL A 60 8.51 -2.84 -11.03
CA VAL A 60 9.41 -2.60 -12.17
C VAL A 60 8.60 -2.69 -13.45
N ILE A 61 8.55 -1.62 -14.22
CA ILE A 61 7.70 -1.53 -15.43
C ILE A 61 8.48 -1.58 -16.75
N ASP A 62 9.81 -1.74 -16.72
CA ASP A 62 10.63 -1.77 -17.93
C ASP A 62 11.85 -2.71 -17.79
N ASN A 63 12.09 -3.55 -18.80
CA ASN A 63 13.27 -4.42 -18.95
C ASN A 63 13.46 -4.75 -20.44
N ASP A 64 14.71 -4.71 -20.94
CA ASP A 64 15.08 -4.88 -22.36
C ASP A 64 14.86 -6.32 -22.92
N ILE A 65 14.33 -7.24 -22.09
CA ILE A 65 14.03 -8.63 -22.44
C ILE A 65 12.53 -8.90 -22.22
N TYR A 66 11.77 -9.03 -23.32
CA TYR A 66 10.32 -9.33 -23.37
C TYR A 66 9.85 -10.55 -22.54
N ALA A 67 10.76 -11.43 -22.11
CA ALA A 67 10.46 -12.65 -21.35
C ALA A 67 10.43 -12.44 -19.82
N ARG A 68 10.51 -11.18 -19.33
CA ARG A 68 10.51 -10.83 -17.90
C ARG A 68 9.56 -9.69 -17.55
N GLU A 69 8.56 -9.43 -18.38
CA GLU A 69 7.35 -8.74 -17.91
C GLU A 69 6.65 -9.67 -16.94
N ASP A 70 6.77 -9.38 -15.65
CA ASP A 70 5.90 -9.96 -14.64
C ASP A 70 4.49 -9.41 -14.92
N PRO A 71 3.49 -10.21 -15.33
CA PRO A 71 2.15 -9.70 -15.59
C PRO A 71 1.43 -9.33 -14.29
N ASP A 72 1.93 -9.79 -13.13
CA ASP A 72 1.16 -9.84 -11.90
C ASP A 72 1.40 -8.62 -11.02
N THR A 73 0.30 -8.02 -10.60
CA THR A 73 0.31 -6.78 -9.85
C THR A 73 -0.07 -7.08 -8.41
N SER A 74 0.89 -6.93 -7.48
CA SER A 74 0.56 -6.87 -6.06
C SER A 74 -0.33 -5.66 -5.83
N LEU A 75 -1.47 -5.85 -5.19
CA LEU A 75 -2.28 -4.75 -4.68
C LEU A 75 -2.42 -4.91 -3.18
N HIS A 76 -2.32 -3.80 -2.45
CA HIS A 76 -2.79 -3.75 -1.08
C HIS A 76 -4.10 -2.98 -0.99
N LEU A 77 -4.94 -3.39 -0.06
CA LEU A 77 -6.14 -2.68 0.34
C LEU A 77 -6.13 -2.59 1.86
N GLU A 78 -6.21 -1.37 2.38
CA GLU A 78 -6.31 -1.09 3.80
C GLU A 78 -7.63 -0.36 4.08
N LEU A 79 -8.35 -0.82 5.09
CA LEU A 79 -9.54 -0.19 5.62
C LEU A 79 -9.37 -0.03 7.12
N SER A 80 -9.56 1.18 7.64
CA SER A 80 -9.45 1.48 9.05
C SER A 80 -10.58 2.40 9.49
N TYR A 81 -11.20 2.10 10.64
CA TYR A 81 -12.28 2.88 11.21
C TYR A 81 -12.01 3.14 12.68
N SER A 82 -11.85 4.42 13.02
CA SER A 82 -11.76 4.93 14.38
C SER A 82 -13.14 5.34 14.85
N TYR A 83 -13.63 4.67 15.89
CA TYR A 83 -14.93 4.91 16.50
C TYR A 83 -14.75 5.35 17.97
N PRO A 84 -15.18 6.58 18.34
CA PRO A 84 -15.17 7.01 19.72
C PRO A 84 -16.34 6.33 20.46
N ILE A 85 -16.04 5.41 21.37
CA ILE A 85 -17.06 4.82 22.25
C ILE A 85 -17.52 5.90 23.23
N SER A 86 -16.56 6.57 23.87
CA SER A 86 -16.75 7.66 24.84
C SER A 86 -15.64 8.69 24.68
N ASN A 87 -15.70 9.83 25.39
CA ASN A 87 -14.70 10.91 25.32
C ASN A 87 -13.26 10.51 25.72
N LYS A 88 -13.07 9.28 26.21
CA LYS A 88 -11.80 8.73 26.70
C LYS A 88 -11.45 7.38 26.09
N ILE A 89 -12.34 6.80 25.28
CA ILE A 89 -12.22 5.43 24.77
C ILE A 89 -12.47 5.45 23.27
N PHE A 90 -11.45 5.04 22.51
CA PHE A 90 -11.52 4.92 21.06
C PHE A 90 -11.30 3.47 20.66
N LEU A 91 -12.15 2.98 19.78
CA LEU A 91 -12.01 1.67 19.16
C LEU A 91 -11.62 1.87 17.70
N ILE A 92 -10.44 1.39 17.35
CA ILE A 92 -9.89 1.50 16.00
C ILE A 92 -9.82 0.09 15.43
N SER A 93 -10.73 -0.22 14.51
CA SER A 93 -10.69 -1.46 13.73
C SER A 93 -9.92 -1.23 12.44
N GLY A 94 -9.06 -2.15 12.06
CA GLY A 94 -8.30 -2.11 10.81
C GLY A 94 -8.33 -3.44 10.09
N PHE A 95 -8.20 -3.39 8.77
CA PHE A 95 -8.20 -4.55 7.90
C PHE A 95 -7.26 -4.28 6.73
N LEU A 96 -6.35 -5.22 6.47
CA LEU A 96 -5.38 -5.14 5.39
C LEU A 96 -5.45 -6.41 4.56
N VAL A 97 -5.50 -6.26 3.26
CA VAL A 97 -5.41 -7.34 2.29
C VAL A 97 -4.25 -7.06 1.36
N ILE A 98 -3.40 -8.05 1.15
CA ILE A 98 -2.33 -8.00 0.15
C ILE A 98 -2.59 -9.14 -0.83
N THR A 99 -2.89 -8.77 -2.07
CA THR A 99 -3.04 -9.71 -3.17
C THR A 99 -1.68 -10.01 -3.79
N ASN A 100 -1.50 -11.26 -4.21
CA ASN A 100 -0.31 -11.73 -4.94
C ASN A 100 1.00 -11.27 -4.28
N PRO A 101 1.22 -11.59 -3.00
CA PRO A 101 2.41 -11.11 -2.29
C PRO A 101 3.66 -11.50 -3.07
N GLU A 102 4.63 -10.59 -3.11
CA GLU A 102 5.84 -10.67 -3.95
C GLU A 102 5.59 -10.59 -5.46
N HIS A 103 4.45 -10.05 -5.91
CA HIS A 103 4.06 -9.97 -7.32
C HIS A 103 3.89 -11.35 -7.98
N ASN A 104 3.49 -12.36 -7.23
CA ASN A 104 3.28 -13.71 -7.75
C ASN A 104 1.81 -14.11 -7.63
N SER A 105 1.12 -14.38 -8.75
CA SER A 105 -0.29 -14.80 -8.75
C SER A 105 -0.53 -16.21 -8.21
N ASP A 106 0.50 -17.06 -8.13
CA ASP A 106 0.42 -18.36 -7.47
C ASP A 106 0.42 -18.23 -5.94
N ASN A 107 0.83 -17.07 -5.41
CA ASN A 107 0.81 -16.82 -3.98
C ASN A 107 -0.60 -16.44 -3.50
N SER A 108 -1.04 -17.13 -2.44
CA SER A 108 -2.32 -16.85 -1.82
C SER A 108 -2.35 -15.44 -1.19
N PRO A 109 -3.48 -14.73 -1.28
CA PRO A 109 -3.62 -13.41 -0.68
C PRO A 109 -3.50 -13.46 0.85
N VAL A 110 -2.87 -12.45 1.42
CA VAL A 110 -2.69 -12.30 2.87
C VAL A 110 -3.76 -11.36 3.41
N TRP A 111 -4.40 -11.79 4.49
CA TRP A 111 -5.48 -11.05 5.15
C TRP A 111 -5.10 -10.79 6.60
N VAL A 112 -5.16 -9.54 7.03
CA VAL A 112 -4.81 -9.12 8.39
C VAL A 112 -5.94 -8.29 8.96
N GLY A 113 -6.60 -8.82 9.98
CA GLY A 113 -7.53 -8.05 10.82
C GLY A 113 -6.83 -7.49 12.04
N SER A 114 -7.14 -6.26 12.42
CA SER A 114 -6.61 -5.63 13.63
C SER A 114 -7.72 -4.91 14.38
N LEU A 115 -7.61 -4.92 15.71
CA LEU A 115 -8.51 -4.19 16.59
C LEU A 115 -7.67 -3.55 17.69
N ARG A 116 -7.74 -2.23 17.81
CA ARG A 116 -7.00 -1.45 18.80
C ARG A 116 -7.96 -0.64 19.65
N THR A 117 -7.84 -0.78 20.96
CA THR A 117 -8.56 0.06 21.92
C THR A 117 -7.58 1.06 22.52
N SER A 118 -7.87 2.35 22.39
CA SER A 118 -7.10 3.43 22.99
C SER A 118 -7.87 4.03 24.17
N LEU A 119 -7.18 4.16 25.31
CA LEU A 119 -7.72 4.68 26.56
C LEU A 119 -6.91 5.93 26.93
N ILE A 120 -7.63 7.02 27.16
CA ILE A 120 -7.06 8.29 27.64
C ILE A 120 -7.42 8.41 29.12
N PHE A 121 -6.41 8.56 29.99
CA PHE A 121 -6.56 8.64 31.44
C PHE A 121 -6.37 10.06 31.94
#